data_AF-A0A6M8W6T6-F1
#
_entry.id   AF-A0A6M8W6T6-F1
#
_cell.length_a   1.000
_cell.length_b   1.000
_cell.length_c   1.000
_cell.angle_alpha   90.00
_cell.angle_beta   90.00
_cell.angle_gamma   90.00
#
_symmetry.space_group_name_H-M   'P 1'
#
loop_
_entity.id
_entity.type
_entity.pdbx_description
1 polymer ?
#
loop_
_entity_poly.entity_id
_entity_poly.type
_entity_poly.pdbx_seq_one_letter_code
_entity_poly.pdbx_strand_id
1 'polypeptide(L)'
;MHVEMKPIDWVKPYENNPRQNAKAVPAVVESLRRYGFRQPIVTDAKGVIVVGHTRYLAAKELGLTEVPVHIATDLSPDLAREYRIADNKTAEGRDLGRQAPADRVVGRHH
;
A
#
# COMPACT_ATOMS: atom_id res chain seq x y z
N MET A 1 8.98 -9.44 -12.86
CA MET A 1 7.89 -9.41 -11.85
C MET A 1 6.82 -10.40 -12.28
N HIS A 2 6.67 -11.51 -11.56
CA HIS A 2 5.64 -12.53 -11.81
C HIS A 2 4.46 -12.34 -10.85
N VAL A 3 3.24 -12.29 -11.35
CA VAL A 3 2.02 -12.10 -10.56
C VAL A 3 1.09 -13.28 -10.81
N GLU A 4 0.55 -13.85 -9.73
CA GLU A 4 -0.39 -14.96 -9.77
C GLU A 4 -1.56 -14.72 -8.82
N MET A 5 -2.72 -15.33 -9.12
CA MET A 5 -3.85 -15.31 -8.20
C MET A 5 -3.61 -16.33 -7.09
N LYS A 6 -3.77 -15.89 -5.83
CA LYS A 6 -3.69 -16.77 -4.66
C LYS A 6 -4.95 -16.66 -3.83
N PRO A 7 -5.36 -17.75 -3.15
CA PRO A 7 -6.37 -17.68 -2.11
C PRO A 7 -5.99 -16.62 -1.08
N ILE A 8 -6.94 -15.79 -0.66
CA ILE A 8 -6.69 -14.72 0.31
C ILE A 8 -6.14 -15.26 1.64
N ASP A 9 -6.53 -16.49 2.00
CA ASP A 9 -6.09 -17.17 3.22
C ASP A 9 -4.65 -17.71 3.14
N TRP A 10 -4.07 -17.80 1.94
CA TRP A 10 -2.65 -18.10 1.78
C TRP A 10 -1.76 -16.91 2.17
N VAL A 11 -2.29 -15.68 2.05
CA VAL A 11 -1.59 -14.43 2.36
C VAL A 11 -1.62 -14.14 3.86
N LYS A 12 -0.44 -13.99 4.45
CA LYS A 12 -0.23 -13.83 5.89
C LYS A 12 0.18 -12.39 6.24
N PRO A 13 -0.55 -11.69 7.11
CA PRO A 13 -0.11 -10.40 7.63
C PRO A 13 1.25 -10.52 8.32
N TYR A 14 2.13 -9.55 8.09
CA TYR A 14 3.34 -9.41 8.90
C TYR A 14 2.98 -8.88 10.29
N GLU A 15 3.27 -9.66 11.33
CA GLU A 15 2.88 -9.41 12.73
C GLU A 15 3.46 -8.10 13.29
N ASN A 16 4.70 -7.77 12.91
CA ASN A 16 5.40 -6.57 13.37
C ASN A 16 5.21 -5.39 12.42
N ASN A 17 4.04 -5.23 11.79
CA ASN A 17 3.78 -4.07 10.95
C ASN A 17 3.47 -2.84 11.84
N PRO A 18 4.36 -1.82 11.90
CA PRO A 18 4.15 -0.65 12.76
C PRO A 18 3.04 0.29 12.25
N ARG A 19 2.53 0.09 11.02
CA ARG A 19 1.53 0.98 10.43
C ARG A 19 0.13 0.79 11.04
N GLN A 20 -0.50 1.91 11.41
CA GLN A 20 -1.94 1.99 11.62
C GLN A 20 -2.68 1.99 10.28
N ASN A 21 -2.79 0.82 9.64
CA ASN A 21 -3.40 0.69 8.31
C ASN A 21 -4.92 0.90 8.31
N ALA A 22 -5.59 0.78 9.47
CA ALA A 22 -7.05 0.79 9.59
C ALA A 22 -7.71 2.04 8.99
N LYS A 23 -7.10 3.22 9.14
CA LYS A 23 -7.66 4.48 8.63
C LYS A 23 -7.69 4.57 7.09
N ALA A 24 -6.81 3.84 6.42
CA ALA A 24 -6.71 3.87 4.95
C ALA A 24 -7.58 2.79 4.27
N VAL A 25 -8.08 1.80 5.01
CA VAL A 25 -8.85 0.67 4.44
C VAL A 25 -10.09 1.15 3.66
N PRO A 26 -10.94 2.05 4.17
CA PRO A 26 -12.17 2.43 3.45
C PRO A 26 -11.91 3.04 2.07
N ALA A 27 -10.87 3.87 1.94
CA ALA A 27 -10.48 4.46 0.66
C ALA A 27 -9.96 3.40 -0.32
N VAL A 28 -9.24 2.40 0.18
CA VAL A 28 -8.74 1.28 -0.64
C VAL A 28 -9.87 0.34 -1.05
N VAL A 29 -10.86 0.10 -0.18
CA VAL A 29 -12.09 -0.67 -0.51
C VAL A 29 -12.81 -0.03 -1.68
N GLU A 30 -13.06 1.28 -1.63
CA GLU A 30 -13.73 2.00 -2.74
C GLU A 30 -12.91 1.96 -4.03
N SER A 31 -11.59 2.11 -3.92
CA SER A 31 -10.68 2.01 -5.07
C SER A 31 -10.72 0.61 -5.70
N LEU A 32 -10.68 -0.45 -4.88
CA LEU A 32 -10.78 -1.83 -5.35
C LEU A 32 -12.14 -2.12 -6.00
N ARG A 33 -13.25 -1.58 -5.48
CA ARG A 33 -14.58 -1.71 -6.10
C ARG A 33 -14.63 -1.06 -7.49
N ARG A 34 -14.10 0.16 -7.61
CA ARG A 34 -14.14 0.92 -8.88
C ARG A 34 -13.17 0.42 -9.93
N TYR A 35 -11.95 0.12 -9.52
CA TYR A 35 -10.83 -0.06 -10.44
C TYR A 35 -10.25 -1.47 -10.42
N GLY A 36 -10.64 -2.31 -9.46
CA GLY A 36 -9.97 -3.57 -9.18
C GLY A 36 -8.55 -3.37 -8.67
N PHE A 37 -7.78 -4.46 -8.63
CA PHE A 37 -6.37 -4.41 -8.27
C PHE A 37 -5.54 -3.76 -9.38
N ARG A 38 -4.99 -2.57 -9.10
CA ARG A 38 -3.98 -1.93 -9.97
C ARG A 38 -2.56 -2.30 -9.61
N GLN A 39 -2.36 -2.80 -8.40
CA GLN A 39 -1.07 -3.27 -7.91
C GLN A 39 -1.30 -4.54 -7.07
N PRO A 40 -0.50 -5.61 -7.26
CA PRO A 40 -0.63 -6.84 -6.49
C PRO A 40 -0.10 -6.69 -5.07
N ILE A 41 -0.51 -7.59 -4.18
CA ILE A 41 0.09 -7.72 -2.86
C ILE A 41 1.48 -8.35 -3.04
N VAL A 42 2.51 -7.79 -2.43
CA VAL A 42 3.85 -8.38 -2.47
C VAL A 42 4.07 -9.23 -1.24
N THR A 43 4.47 -10.48 -1.44
CA THR A 43 4.74 -11.44 -0.37
C THR A 43 6.12 -12.06 -0.53
N ASP A 44 6.65 -12.61 0.55
CA ASP A 44 7.76 -13.55 0.47
C ASP A 44 7.28 -14.95 0.02
N ALA A 45 8.21 -15.88 -0.17
CA ALA A 45 7.89 -17.26 -0.58
C ALA A 45 7.00 -18.03 0.42
N LYS A 46 6.85 -17.56 1.66
CA LYS A 46 6.00 -18.17 2.71
C LYS A 46 4.61 -17.53 2.79
N GLY A 47 4.33 -16.56 1.91
CA GLY A 47 3.08 -15.81 1.85
C GLY A 47 3.01 -14.63 2.83
N VAL A 48 4.11 -14.29 3.52
CA VAL A 48 4.11 -13.15 4.46
C VAL A 48 4.16 -11.85 3.67
N ILE A 49 3.24 -10.94 3.97
CA ILE A 49 3.16 -9.64 3.28
C ILE A 49 4.47 -8.85 3.51
N VAL A 50 5.06 -8.43 2.40
CA VAL A 50 6.15 -7.46 2.33
C VAL A 50 5.56 -6.07 2.09
N VAL A 51 4.64 -5.95 1.13
CA VAL A 51 3.95 -4.69 0.80
C VAL A 51 2.48 -4.94 0.49
N GLY A 52 1.60 -4.05 0.93
CA GLY A 52 0.18 -4.06 0.56
C GLY A 52 -0.79 -4.53 1.65
N HIS A 53 -0.46 -4.38 2.94
CA HIS A 53 -1.36 -4.72 4.05
C HIS A 53 -2.75 -4.08 3.94
N THR A 54 -2.84 -2.81 3.55
CA THR A 54 -4.15 -2.14 3.39
C THR A 54 -4.98 -2.75 2.26
N ARG A 55 -4.33 -3.20 1.17
CA ARG A 55 -5.01 -3.91 0.06
C ARG A 55 -5.49 -5.29 0.51
N TYR A 56 -4.70 -6.00 1.31
CA TYR A 56 -5.12 -7.25 1.92
C TYR A 56 -6.35 -7.07 2.83
N LEU A 57 -6.33 -6.06 3.73
CA LEU A 57 -7.46 -5.78 4.62
C LEU A 57 -8.71 -5.37 3.83
N ALA A 58 -8.57 -4.52 2.81
CA ALA A 58 -9.68 -4.11 1.96
C ALA A 58 -10.25 -5.29 1.17
N ALA A 59 -9.40 -6.20 0.66
CA ALA A 59 -9.84 -7.41 -0.01
C ALA A 59 -10.64 -8.34 0.92
N LYS A 60 -10.22 -8.46 2.19
CA LYS A 60 -10.98 -9.18 3.22
C LYS A 60 -12.33 -8.52 3.50
N GLU A 61 -12.38 -7.20 3.63
CA GLU A 61 -13.63 -6.47 3.85
C GLU A 61 -14.60 -6.61 2.66
N LEU A 62 -14.07 -6.75 1.44
CA LEU A 62 -14.85 -7.01 0.24
C LEU A 62 -15.29 -8.48 0.07
N GLY A 63 -14.83 -9.40 0.93
CA GLY A 63 -15.14 -10.81 0.82
C GLY A 63 -14.51 -11.50 -0.40
N LEU A 64 -13.37 -10.99 -0.89
CA LEU A 64 -12.67 -11.62 -2.01
C LEU A 64 -12.03 -12.94 -1.58
N THR A 65 -12.21 -13.98 -2.39
CA THR A 65 -11.63 -15.32 -2.14
C THR A 65 -10.20 -15.43 -2.68
N GLU A 66 -9.86 -14.66 -3.71
CA GLU A 66 -8.55 -14.66 -4.36
C GLU A 66 -8.05 -13.23 -4.58
N VAL A 67 -6.73 -13.07 -4.53
CA VAL A 67 -6.04 -11.79 -4.71
C VAL A 67 -4.80 -11.95 -5.59
N PRO A 68 -4.44 -10.94 -6.40
CA PRO A 68 -3.21 -10.98 -7.18
C PRO A 68 -2.01 -10.76 -6.26
N VAL A 69 -1.07 -11.69 -6.31
CA VAL A 69 0.13 -11.73 -5.48
C VAL A 69 1.37 -11.76 -6.34
N HIS A 70 2.32 -10.88 -6.01
CA HIS A 70 3.70 -11.00 -6.46
C HIS A 70 4.52 -11.67 -5.36
N ILE A 71 5.07 -12.84 -5.64
CA ILE A 71 6.01 -13.52 -4.73
C ILE A 71 7.42 -13.03 -5.08
N ALA A 72 8.03 -12.30 -4.16
CA ALA A 72 9.38 -11.76 -4.30
C ALA A 72 10.41 -12.84 -3.93
N THR A 73 10.61 -13.81 -4.83
CA THR A 73 11.55 -14.94 -4.66
C THR A 73 13.02 -14.52 -4.76
N ASP A 74 13.28 -13.33 -5.29
CA ASP A 74 14.59 -12.71 -5.49
C ASP A 74 15.06 -11.88 -4.30
N LEU A 75 14.20 -11.66 -3.29
CA LEU A 75 14.55 -10.92 -2.09
C LEU A 75 15.02 -11.86 -0.97
N SER A 76 16.24 -11.65 -0.49
CA SER A 76 16.68 -12.23 0.78
C SER A 76 15.81 -11.69 1.94
N PRO A 77 15.76 -12.38 3.10
CA PRO A 77 15.03 -11.88 4.26
C PRO A 77 15.38 -10.44 4.66
N ASP A 78 16.66 -10.06 4.53
CA ASP A 78 17.15 -8.71 4.81
C ASP A 78 16.65 -7.69 3.78
N LEU A 79 16.71 -8.02 2.49
CA LEU A 79 16.16 -7.15 1.44
C LEU A 79 14.64 -6.99 1.57
N ALA A 80 13.92 -8.05 1.94
CA ALA A 80 12.49 -7.96 2.21
C ALA A 80 12.19 -7.07 3.43
N ARG A 81 13.03 -7.10 4.47
CA ARG A 81 12.94 -6.20 5.63
C ARG A 81 13.22 -4.75 5.24
N GLU A 82 14.27 -4.50 4.47
CA GLU A 82 14.58 -3.17 3.93
C GLU A 82 13.47 -2.64 3.05
N TYR A 83 12.90 -3.48 2.19
CA TYR A 83 11.81 -3.08 1.31
C TYR A 83 10.54 -2.71 2.10
N ARG A 84 10.21 -3.46 3.17
CA ARG A 84 9.15 -3.06 4.12
C ARG A 84 9.39 -1.67 4.69
N ILE A 85 10.62 -1.36 5.10
CA ILE A 85 10.98 -0.05 5.67
C ILE A 85 10.88 1.05 4.61
N ALA A 86 11.35 0.79 3.39
CA ALA A 86 11.30 1.73 2.28
C ALA A 86 9.85 2.06 1.88
N ASP A 87 8.98 1.05 1.72
CA ASP A 87 7.55 1.26 1.42
C ASP A 87 6.84 2.02 2.55
N ASN A 88 7.20 1.73 3.80
CA ASN A 88 6.69 2.44 4.97
C ASN A 88 7.04 3.93 4.92
N LYS A 89 8.30 4.26 4.66
CA LYS A 89 8.79 5.66 4.54
C LYS A 89 8.25 6.40 3.33
N THR A 90 8.07 5.74 2.18
CA THR A 90 7.56 6.39 0.97
C THR A 90 6.11 6.84 1.13
N ALA A 91 5.26 6.11 1.88
CA ALA A 91 3.90 6.62 2.17
C ALA A 91 3.80 7.51 3.42
N GLU A 92 4.82 7.56 4.28
CA GLU A 92 5.02 8.67 5.24
C GLU A 92 5.61 9.92 4.55
N GLY A 93 5.94 9.80 3.26
CA GLY A 93 6.47 10.83 2.39
C GLY A 93 5.45 11.90 2.03
N ARG A 94 5.33 12.87 2.94
CA ARG A 94 5.29 14.32 2.67
C ARG A 94 4.09 14.84 1.89
N ASP A 95 3.26 15.58 2.64
CA ASP A 95 2.58 16.78 2.17
C ASP A 95 3.54 17.60 1.29
N LEU A 96 3.51 17.35 -0.02
CA LEU A 96 4.17 18.21 -1.00
C LEU A 96 3.37 19.49 -0.94
N GLY A 97 3.90 20.43 -0.15
CA GLY A 97 3.31 21.73 0.11
C GLY A 97 2.65 22.26 -1.15
N ARG A 98 1.32 22.20 -1.15
CA ARG A 98 0.49 22.98 -2.05
C ARG A 98 0.71 24.41 -1.59
N GLN A 99 1.81 25.03 -2.04
CA GLN A 99 1.91 26.47 -2.04
C GLN A 99 0.76 26.92 -2.92
N ALA A 100 -0.35 27.30 -2.28
CA ALA A 100 -1.35 28.13 -2.91
C ALA A 100 -0.58 29.31 -3.54
N PRO A 101 -0.86 29.71 -4.79
CA PRO A 101 -0.33 30.96 -5.27
C PRO A 101 -0.78 32.04 -4.28
N ALA A 102 0.18 32.68 -3.62
CA ALA A 102 -0.09 33.81 -2.77
C ALA A 102 -0.77 34.86 -3.65
N ASP A 103 -2.04 35.12 -3.37
CA ASP A 103 -2.72 36.32 -3.85
C ASP A 103 -1.83 37.51 -3.48
N ARG A 104 -1.19 38.09 -4.49
CA ARG A 104 -0.42 39.31 -4.36
C ARG A 104 -1.40 40.47 -4.29
N VAL A 105 -2.08 40.61 -3.16
CA VAL A 105 -2.62 41.92 -2.77
C VAL A 105 -1.45 42.73 -2.24
N VAL A 106 -0.88 43.56 -3.10
CA VAL A 106 -0.22 44.78 -2.66
C VAL A 106 -0.85 45.92 -3.42
N GLY A 107 -1.86 46.53 -2.80
CA GLY A 107 -2.21 47.89 -3.11
C GLY A 107 -1.02 48.80 -2.79
N ARG A 108 -0.70 49.72 -3.70
CA ARG A 108 -0.11 51.00 -3.33
C ARG A 108 -0.79 52.08 -4.13
N HIS A 109 -1.45 52.95 -3.36
CA HIS A 109 -1.75 54.34 -3.67
C HIS A 109 -0.57 55.03 -4.37
N HIS A 110 -0.86 55.77 -5.44
CA HIS A 110 -0.83 57.24 -5.48
C HIS A 110 -1.45 57.75 -6.78
#